data_AF-F9FGX6-F1
#
_entry.id   AF-F9FGX6-F1
#
_cell.length_a   1.000
_cell.length_b   1.000
_cell.length_c   1.000
_cell.angle_alpha   90.00
_cell.angle_beta   90.00
_cell.angle_gamma   90.00
#
_symmetry.space_group_name_H-M   'P 1'
#
loop_
_entity.id
_entity.type
_entity.pdbx_description
1 polymer ?
#
loop_
_entity_poly.entity_id
_entity_poly.type
_entity_poly.pdbx_seq_one_letter_code
_entity_poly.pdbx_strand_id
1 'polypeptide(L)'
;MIVCGTGFEPYAPRFPIRGRGTADLSDLWSIEGGYESYLAVTVAGFPNFFVFNPPICPVNGSAYPGIERASDYIIRVIDRLQKDRLRSVCIKQLAQDAFNRWVQSRMPEMVWAGPCSSWYKLPNNKVIVPWPGTILHYYAATEIVRWEDYDLKFDDNNQKFASFGNGITVEGFTPDSVPWLRCN
;
A
#
# COMPACT_ATOMS: atom_id res chain seq x y z
N MET A 1 -8.65 -29.54 31.65
CA MET A 1 -8.73 -28.76 30.40
C MET A 1 -7.68 -27.66 30.48
N ILE A 2 -6.82 -27.52 29.47
CA ILE A 2 -5.85 -26.43 29.35
C ILE A 2 -6.25 -25.61 28.12
N VAL A 3 -6.35 -24.29 28.28
CA VAL A 3 -6.63 -23.36 27.19
C VAL A 3 -5.46 -22.37 27.12
N CYS A 4 -4.76 -22.33 25.98
CA CYS A 4 -3.62 -21.44 25.77
C CYS A 4 -4.06 -20.17 25.03
N GLY A 5 -4.00 -19.03 25.72
CA GLY A 5 -4.28 -17.70 25.16
C GLY A 5 -3.00 -16.92 24.85
N THR A 6 -2.12 -17.45 23.99
CA THR A 6 -0.77 -16.90 23.72
C THR A 6 -0.75 -15.74 22.71
N GLY A 7 -1.90 -15.29 22.21
CA GLY A 7 -1.99 -14.20 21.24
C GLY A 7 -1.64 -14.65 19.82
N PHE A 8 -0.96 -13.77 19.07
CA PHE A 8 -0.59 -13.98 17.67
C PHE A 8 0.74 -13.30 17.34
N GLU A 9 1.37 -13.72 16.26
CA GLU A 9 2.56 -13.10 15.70
C GLU A 9 2.16 -12.08 14.62
N PRO A 10 2.41 -10.77 14.81
CA PRO A 10 2.00 -9.75 13.86
C PRO A 10 2.93 -9.74 12.64
N TYR A 11 2.33 -9.59 11.45
CA TYR A 11 3.03 -9.31 10.19
C TYR A 11 4.06 -10.35 9.72
N ALA A 12 4.08 -11.56 10.25
CA ALA A 12 4.88 -12.66 9.70
C ALA A 12 4.22 -13.24 8.42
N PRO A 13 4.85 -13.14 7.24
CA PRO A 13 4.32 -13.76 6.03
C PRO A 13 4.32 -15.30 6.17
N ARG A 14 3.23 -15.96 5.74
CA ARG A 14 3.13 -17.44 5.80
C ARG A 14 4.01 -18.15 4.78
N PHE A 15 4.44 -17.43 3.75
CA PHE A 15 5.31 -17.91 2.69
C PHE A 15 6.24 -16.76 2.29
N PRO A 16 7.42 -17.06 1.70
CA PRO A 16 8.35 -16.03 1.29
C PRO A 16 7.71 -15.08 0.26
N ILE A 17 7.67 -13.79 0.56
CA ILE A 17 7.26 -12.74 -0.38
C ILE A 17 8.52 -11.97 -0.74
N ARG A 18 8.99 -12.16 -1.97
CA ARG A 18 10.23 -11.58 -2.50
C ARG A 18 9.91 -10.42 -3.43
N GLY A 19 10.58 -9.29 -3.19
CA GLY A 19 10.49 -8.09 -4.00
C GLY A 19 11.61 -8.00 -5.04
N ARG A 20 11.90 -6.78 -5.48
CA ARG A 20 12.99 -6.48 -6.41
C ARG A 20 14.35 -6.63 -5.71
N GLY A 21 15.30 -7.24 -6.41
CA GLY A 21 16.66 -7.42 -5.90
C GLY A 21 16.66 -8.38 -4.71
N THR A 22 17.15 -7.92 -3.56
CA THR A 22 17.25 -8.72 -2.32
C THR A 22 16.09 -8.48 -1.35
N ALA A 23 15.05 -7.73 -1.73
CA ALA A 23 13.94 -7.41 -0.84
C ALA A 23 13.15 -8.68 -0.44
N ASP A 24 12.96 -8.87 0.86
CA ASP A 24 12.07 -9.87 1.47
C ASP A 24 11.13 -9.19 2.46
N LEU A 25 9.86 -9.54 2.41
CA LEU A 25 8.86 -8.88 3.25
C LEU A 25 9.02 -9.25 4.72
N SER A 26 9.50 -10.45 5.02
CA SER A 26 9.79 -10.92 6.38
C SER A 26 10.94 -10.14 6.99
N ASP A 27 11.97 -9.83 6.19
CA ASP A 27 13.09 -9.00 6.62
C ASP A 27 12.63 -7.55 6.89
N LEU A 28 11.74 -7.00 6.06
CA LEU A 28 11.19 -5.65 6.28
C LEU A 28 10.20 -5.56 7.43
N TRP A 29 9.41 -6.61 7.64
CA TRP A 29 8.45 -6.72 8.75
C TRP A 29 9.06 -7.52 9.92
N SER A 30 10.27 -7.12 10.27
CA SER A 30 11.04 -7.58 11.43
C SER A 30 11.42 -6.40 12.32
N ILE A 31 12.00 -6.69 13.49
CA ILE A 31 12.49 -5.66 14.43
C ILE A 31 13.54 -4.79 13.74
N GLU A 32 14.44 -5.41 12.97
CA GLU A 32 15.49 -4.72 12.21
C GLU A 32 14.93 -3.96 11.01
N GLY A 33 13.91 -4.49 10.35
CA GLY A 33 13.25 -3.87 9.19
C GLY A 33 12.28 -2.74 9.54
N GLY A 34 11.86 -2.65 10.80
CA GLY A 34 11.12 -1.52 11.33
C GLY A 34 9.61 -1.53 11.07
N TYR A 35 9.06 -2.57 10.44
CA TYR A 35 7.62 -2.73 10.18
C TYR A 35 7.00 -1.52 9.50
N GLU A 36 7.42 -1.27 8.26
CA GLU A 36 6.98 -0.10 7.51
C GLU A 36 6.12 -0.45 6.31
N SER A 37 5.18 0.44 6.01
CA SER A 37 4.40 0.43 4.79
C SER A 37 4.14 1.88 4.36
N TYR A 38 3.68 2.07 3.12
CA TYR A 38 3.23 3.36 2.63
C TYR A 38 1.70 3.39 2.51
N LEU A 39 1.09 4.39 3.15
CA LEU A 39 -0.37 4.61 3.22
C LEU A 39 -1.17 3.36 3.62
N ALA A 40 -0.58 2.44 4.37
CA ALA A 40 -1.18 1.16 4.73
C ALA A 40 -1.67 0.30 3.54
N VAL A 41 -1.03 0.43 2.37
CA VAL A 41 -1.45 -0.27 1.13
C VAL A 41 -0.28 -0.90 0.38
N THR A 42 0.85 -0.22 0.27
CA THR A 42 1.99 -0.65 -0.57
C THR A 42 3.29 -0.70 0.22
N VAL A 43 4.28 -1.47 -0.27
CA VAL A 43 5.61 -1.59 0.33
C VAL A 43 6.69 -1.33 -0.72
N ALA A 44 7.66 -0.49 -0.40
CA ALA A 44 8.77 -0.16 -1.27
C ALA A 44 9.59 -1.41 -1.60
N GLY A 45 10.01 -1.52 -2.87
CA GLY A 45 10.70 -2.70 -3.37
C GLY A 45 9.79 -3.85 -3.80
N PHE A 46 8.46 -3.74 -3.68
CA PHE A 46 7.50 -4.77 -4.12
C PHE A 46 6.58 -4.22 -5.22
N PRO A 47 6.98 -4.32 -6.51
CA PRO A 47 6.17 -3.83 -7.62
C PRO A 47 4.86 -4.64 -7.76
N ASN A 48 3.75 -3.95 -8.02
CA ASN A 48 2.41 -4.54 -8.16
C ASN A 48 1.93 -5.33 -6.94
N PHE A 49 2.56 -5.13 -5.78
CA PHE A 49 2.15 -5.73 -4.52
C PHE A 49 1.30 -4.75 -3.71
N PHE A 50 0.09 -5.18 -3.39
CA PHE A 50 -0.86 -4.46 -2.54
C PHE A 50 -1.26 -5.38 -1.40
N VAL A 51 -1.40 -4.82 -0.20
CA VAL A 51 -1.69 -5.60 1.00
C VAL A 51 -2.68 -4.87 1.88
N PHE A 52 -3.57 -5.64 2.50
CA PHE A 52 -4.54 -5.15 3.48
C PHE A 52 -3.98 -5.30 4.88
N ASN A 53 -4.23 -4.30 5.72
CA ASN A 53 -3.75 -4.24 7.10
C ASN A 53 -2.25 -4.53 7.26
N PRO A 54 -1.35 -3.92 6.47
CA PRO A 54 0.08 -3.96 6.77
C PRO A 54 0.38 -3.14 8.04
N PRO A 55 1.65 -3.04 8.48
CA PRO A 55 2.02 -2.08 9.52
C PRO A 55 1.48 -0.68 9.24
N ILE A 56 1.10 0.06 10.30
CA ILE A 56 0.54 1.42 10.25
C ILE A 56 -0.86 1.45 9.57
N CYS A 57 -1.69 0.43 9.83
CA CYS A 57 -3.03 0.32 9.27
C CYS A 57 -4.11 1.02 10.13
N PRO A 58 -5.22 1.48 9.53
CA PRO A 58 -6.30 2.17 10.23
C PRO A 58 -7.17 1.21 11.06
N VAL A 59 -6.60 0.70 12.15
CA VAL A 59 -7.22 -0.24 13.10
C VAL A 59 -7.49 0.38 14.48
N ASN A 60 -7.60 1.71 14.55
CA ASN A 60 -7.96 2.44 15.77
C ASN A 60 -9.41 2.19 16.24
N GLY A 61 -10.14 1.33 15.54
CA GLY A 61 -11.53 0.93 15.78
C GLY A 61 -11.83 -0.31 14.93
N SER A 62 -12.96 -0.32 14.23
CA SER A 62 -13.21 -1.37 13.22
C SER A 62 -12.17 -1.31 12.11
N ALA A 63 -11.61 -2.46 11.74
CA ALA A 63 -10.70 -2.58 10.59
C ALA A 63 -11.45 -2.46 9.24
N TYR A 64 -12.77 -2.67 9.25
CA TYR A 64 -13.58 -2.79 8.03
C TYR A 64 -13.54 -1.54 7.14
N PRO A 65 -13.77 -0.31 7.66
CA PRO A 65 -13.70 0.89 6.83
C PRO A 65 -12.30 1.15 6.26
N GLY A 66 -11.27 0.68 6.97
CA GLY A 66 -9.88 0.73 6.51
C GLY A 66 -9.65 -0.16 5.30
N ILE A 67 -10.16 -1.39 5.35
CA ILE A 67 -10.11 -2.36 4.24
C ILE A 67 -10.88 -1.83 3.03
N GLU A 68 -12.09 -1.29 3.24
CA GLU A 68 -12.90 -0.69 2.20
C GLU A 68 -12.14 0.43 1.48
N ARG A 69 -11.60 1.39 2.26
CA ARG A 69 -10.86 2.52 1.69
C ARG A 69 -9.58 2.09 0.97
N ALA A 70 -8.84 1.13 1.55
CA ALA A 70 -7.66 0.55 0.91
C ALA A 70 -8.04 -0.12 -0.42
N SER A 71 -9.17 -0.81 -0.48
CA SER A 71 -9.67 -1.47 -1.71
C SER A 71 -9.92 -0.43 -2.80
N ASP A 72 -10.61 0.67 -2.48
CA ASP A 72 -10.85 1.77 -3.43
C ASP A 72 -9.56 2.44 -3.92
N TYR A 73 -8.56 2.57 -3.05
CA TYR A 73 -7.24 3.07 -3.44
C TYR A 73 -6.56 2.11 -4.41
N ILE A 74 -6.54 0.81 -4.09
CA ILE A 74 -5.93 -0.24 -4.91
C ILE A 74 -6.60 -0.29 -6.28
N ILE A 75 -7.94 -0.26 -6.35
CA ILE A 75 -8.69 -0.29 -7.62
C ILE A 75 -8.28 0.88 -8.52
N ARG A 76 -8.16 2.11 -7.98
CA ARG A 76 -7.71 3.27 -8.77
C ARG A 76 -6.27 3.12 -9.28
N VAL A 77 -5.40 2.48 -8.49
CA VAL A 77 -4.04 2.18 -8.95
C VAL A 77 -4.03 1.16 -10.08
N ILE A 78 -4.79 0.07 -9.93
CA ILE A 78 -4.93 -1.00 -10.93
C ILE A 78 -5.59 -0.47 -12.22
N ASP A 79 -6.63 0.35 -12.10
CA ASP A 79 -7.32 0.95 -13.24
C ASP A 79 -6.35 1.75 -14.11
N ARG A 80 -5.50 2.58 -13.49
CA ARG A 80 -4.44 3.27 -14.23
C ARG A 80 -3.42 2.31 -14.81
N LEU A 81 -2.99 1.29 -14.05
CA LEU A 81 -2.03 0.30 -14.53
C LEU A 81 -2.51 -0.36 -15.83
N GLN A 82 -3.80 -0.72 -15.89
CA GLN A 82 -4.43 -1.31 -17.07
C GLN A 82 -4.60 -0.29 -18.21
N LYS A 83 -5.19 0.88 -17.92
CA LYS A 83 -5.47 1.90 -18.94
C LYS A 83 -4.20 2.43 -19.59
N ASP A 84 -3.21 2.82 -18.81
CA ASP A 84 -1.95 3.42 -19.29
C ASP A 84 -0.92 2.37 -19.76
N ARG A 85 -1.28 1.08 -19.78
CA ARG A 85 -0.39 -0.04 -20.18
C ARG A 85 0.92 -0.04 -19.38
N LEU A 86 0.80 0.15 -18.07
CA LEU A 86 1.92 0.05 -17.16
C LEU A 86 2.23 -1.44 -16.89
N ARG A 87 3.51 -1.79 -17.04
CA ARG A 87 4.04 -3.09 -16.60
C ARG A 87 4.13 -3.17 -15.08
N SER A 88 4.54 -2.08 -14.43
CA SER A 88 4.58 -2.07 -12.98
C SER A 88 4.43 -0.70 -12.35
N VAL A 89 3.87 -0.72 -11.14
CA VAL A 89 3.79 0.41 -10.20
C VAL A 89 4.47 -0.03 -8.91
N CYS A 90 5.44 0.75 -8.43
CA CYS A 90 6.15 0.48 -7.18
C CYS A 90 6.33 1.79 -6.42
N ILE A 91 6.04 1.80 -5.12
CA ILE A 91 6.30 2.98 -4.29
C ILE A 91 7.82 3.20 -4.17
N LYS A 92 8.26 4.47 -4.22
CA LYS A 92 9.66 4.86 -4.01
C LYS A 92 10.04 4.69 -2.54
N GLN A 93 11.26 4.24 -2.27
CA GLN A 93 11.78 4.12 -0.90
C GLN A 93 11.70 5.46 -0.16
N LEU A 94 12.13 6.55 -0.81
CA LEU A 94 12.10 7.89 -0.20
C LEU A 94 10.69 8.33 0.23
N ALA A 95 9.65 7.96 -0.52
CA ALA A 95 8.27 8.29 -0.18
C ALA A 95 7.79 7.46 1.02
N GLN A 96 8.10 6.17 1.05
CA GLN A 96 7.83 5.32 2.22
C GLN A 96 8.55 5.86 3.46
N ASP A 97 9.85 6.17 3.38
CA ASP A 97 10.62 6.66 4.51
C ASP A 97 10.09 8.01 5.01
N ALA A 98 9.74 8.92 4.10
CA ALA A 98 9.17 10.21 4.45
C ALA A 98 7.83 10.08 5.16
N PHE A 99 6.95 9.21 4.64
CA PHE A 99 5.68 8.89 5.28
C PHE A 99 5.89 8.29 6.68
N ASN A 100 6.80 7.33 6.82
CA ASN A 100 7.07 6.67 8.10
C ASN A 100 7.70 7.63 9.13
N ARG A 101 8.60 8.52 8.71
CA ARG A 101 9.09 9.61 9.58
C ARG A 101 7.95 10.49 10.06
N TRP A 102 7.03 10.87 9.18
CA TRP A 102 5.86 11.65 9.57
C TRP A 102 4.96 10.88 10.54
N VAL A 103 4.66 9.60 10.28
CA VAL A 103 3.88 8.73 11.17
C VAL A 103 4.50 8.74 12.57
N GLN A 104 5.79 8.41 12.68
CA GLN A 104 6.48 8.33 13.97
C GLN A 104 6.58 9.69 14.67
N SER A 105 6.57 10.81 13.93
CA SER A 105 6.51 12.15 14.54
C SER A 105 5.19 12.45 15.25
N ARG A 106 4.09 11.76 14.89
CA ARG A 106 2.76 11.94 15.49
C ARG A 106 2.46 10.98 16.64
N MET A 107 3.12 9.81 16.64
CA MET A 107 2.88 8.77 17.64
C MET A 107 3.06 9.21 19.11
N PRO A 108 4.02 10.07 19.48
CA PRO A 108 4.19 10.51 20.87
C PRO A 108 2.96 11.21 21.47
N GLU A 109 2.11 11.82 20.63
CA GLU A 109 0.89 12.51 21.05
C GLU A 109 -0.29 11.55 21.26
N MET A 110 -0.11 10.25 21.00
CA MET A 110 -1.18 9.24 21.01
C MET A 110 -1.05 8.27 22.18
N VAL A 111 -2.18 7.68 22.60
CA VAL A 111 -2.24 6.68 23.68
C VAL A 111 -1.34 5.46 23.42
N TRP A 112 -1.09 5.15 22.14
CA TRP A 112 -0.28 4.01 21.70
C TRP A 112 1.19 4.11 22.10
N ALA A 113 1.71 5.33 22.31
CA ALA A 113 3.08 5.57 22.78
C ALA A 113 3.21 5.56 24.31
N GLY A 114 2.11 5.35 25.04
CA GLY A 114 2.11 5.29 26.50
C GLY A 114 2.99 4.17 27.08
N PRO A 115 3.25 4.16 28.40
CA PRO A 115 4.19 3.24 29.03
C PRO A 115 3.74 1.76 29.02
N CYS A 116 2.47 1.49 28.70
CA CYS A 116 1.92 0.13 28.63
C CYS A 116 2.65 -0.75 27.61
N SER A 117 2.97 -1.99 27.96
CA SER A 117 3.46 -2.97 26.99
C SER A 117 2.30 -3.44 26.10
N SER A 118 2.52 -3.46 24.80
CA SER A 118 1.54 -3.95 23.83
C SER A 118 2.23 -4.43 22.57
N TRP A 119 1.57 -5.31 21.82
CA TRP A 119 2.04 -5.74 20.49
C TRP A 119 1.97 -4.62 19.43
N TYR A 120 1.45 -3.43 19.78
CA TYR A 120 1.38 -2.27 18.90
C TYR A 120 2.71 -1.55 18.73
N LYS A 121 3.68 -1.82 19.62
CA LYS A 121 4.99 -1.18 19.61
C LYS A 121 6.12 -2.16 19.87
N LEU A 122 7.27 -1.82 19.31
CA LEU A 122 8.52 -2.57 19.47
C LEU A 122 9.19 -2.29 20.83
N PRO A 123 10.18 -3.11 21.25
CA PRO A 123 10.96 -2.86 22.46
C PRO A 123 11.65 -1.48 22.50
N ASN A 124 11.93 -0.88 21.33
CA ASN A 124 12.49 0.46 21.21
C ASN A 124 11.41 1.58 21.25
N ASN A 125 10.17 1.27 21.61
CA ASN A 125 9.00 2.16 21.64
C ASN A 125 8.48 2.66 20.28
N LYS A 126 9.01 2.18 19.14
CA LYS A 126 8.42 2.48 17.83
C LYS A 126 7.02 1.87 17.75
N VAL A 127 6.01 2.69 17.48
CA VAL A 127 4.62 2.24 17.28
C VAL A 127 4.44 1.81 15.83
N ILE A 128 4.02 0.56 15.60
CA ILE A 128 4.06 -0.09 14.28
C ILE A 128 2.69 -0.52 13.75
N VAL A 129 1.65 -0.55 14.60
CA VAL A 129 0.33 -1.07 14.20
C VAL A 129 -0.63 0.03 13.71
N PRO A 130 -1.01 1.02 14.54
CA PRO A 130 -2.10 1.92 14.21
C PRO A 130 -1.72 3.00 13.21
N TRP A 131 -2.68 3.42 12.40
CA TRP A 131 -2.62 4.66 11.62
C TRP A 131 -2.53 5.88 12.57
N PRO A 132 -1.69 6.88 12.26
CA PRO A 132 -1.52 8.08 13.10
C PRO A 132 -2.67 9.11 12.90
N GLY A 133 -3.92 8.69 13.13
CA GLY A 133 -5.08 9.57 12.97
C GLY A 133 -6.43 8.84 13.01
N THR A 134 -7.51 9.57 12.76
CA THR A 134 -8.85 8.97 12.66
C THR A 134 -9.04 8.19 11.36
N ILE A 135 -10.06 7.34 11.30
CA ILE A 135 -10.44 6.69 10.05
C ILE A 135 -10.79 7.71 8.95
N LEU A 136 -11.43 8.82 9.29
CA LEU A 136 -11.73 9.90 8.35
C LEU A 136 -10.45 10.57 7.81
N HIS A 137 -9.43 10.70 8.66
CA HIS A 137 -8.12 11.14 8.20
C HIS A 137 -7.51 10.15 7.21
N TYR A 138 -7.64 8.84 7.43
CA TYR A 138 -7.18 7.84 6.47
C TYR A 138 -7.90 7.97 5.12
N TYR A 139 -9.22 8.19 5.14
CA TYR A 139 -10.01 8.44 3.93
C TYR A 139 -9.49 9.65 3.15
N ALA A 140 -9.27 10.78 3.83
CA ALA A 140 -8.75 11.99 3.21
C ALA A 140 -7.31 11.83 2.71
N ALA A 141 -6.45 11.16 3.48
CA ALA A 141 -5.04 10.95 3.12
C ALA A 141 -4.88 10.07 1.87
N THR A 142 -5.82 9.15 1.66
CA THR A 142 -5.89 8.24 0.51
C THR A 142 -6.84 8.74 -0.58
N GLU A 143 -7.39 9.95 -0.47
CA GLU A 143 -8.31 10.50 -1.46
C GLU A 143 -7.67 10.70 -2.83
N ILE A 144 -6.39 11.04 -2.86
CA ILE A 144 -5.64 11.22 -4.09
C ILE A 144 -4.50 10.20 -4.09
N VAL A 145 -4.31 9.54 -5.25
CA VAL A 145 -3.11 8.77 -5.51
C VAL A 145 -1.99 9.74 -5.87
N ARG A 146 -0.97 9.82 -5.01
CA ARG A 146 0.23 10.65 -5.21
C ARG A 146 1.17 9.97 -6.18
N TRP A 147 0.91 10.09 -7.47
CA TRP A 147 1.66 9.40 -8.52
C TRP A 147 3.14 9.76 -8.54
N GLU A 148 3.51 10.94 -8.04
CA GLU A 148 4.88 11.40 -7.82
C GLU A 148 5.67 10.50 -6.85
N ASP A 149 4.99 9.81 -5.94
CA ASP A 149 5.61 8.89 -4.98
C ASP A 149 5.90 7.51 -5.58
N TYR A 150 5.40 7.23 -6.79
CA TYR A 150 5.55 5.94 -7.45
C TYR A 150 6.58 5.97 -8.58
N ASP A 151 7.31 4.88 -8.72
CA ASP A 151 8.02 4.50 -9.94
C ASP A 151 7.06 3.75 -10.87
N LEU A 152 6.72 4.40 -11.98
CA LEU A 152 5.87 3.84 -13.03
C LEU A 152 6.74 3.28 -14.16
N LYS A 153 6.55 2.01 -14.50
CA LYS A 153 7.19 1.40 -15.68
C LYS A 153 6.13 1.03 -16.71
N PHE A 154 6.22 1.61 -17.89
CA PHE A 154 5.40 1.24 -19.05
C PHE A 154 5.84 -0.11 -19.61
N ASP A 155 4.92 -0.80 -20.27
CA ASP A 155 5.26 -2.05 -20.97
C ASP A 155 6.19 -1.78 -22.17
N ASP A 156 5.90 -0.71 -22.90
CA ASP A 156 6.78 -0.12 -23.92
C ASP A 156 6.81 1.41 -23.74
N ASN A 157 7.99 1.96 -23.43
CA ASN A 157 8.18 3.39 -23.22
C ASN A 157 7.90 4.22 -24.49
N ASN A 158 8.05 3.63 -25.68
CA ASN A 158 7.73 4.29 -26.94
C ASN A 158 6.22 4.37 -27.20
N GLN A 159 5.42 3.59 -26.48
CA GLN A 159 3.97 3.49 -26.61
C GLN A 159 3.23 4.03 -25.38
N LYS A 160 3.82 5.01 -24.69
CA LYS A 160 3.22 5.65 -23.50
C LYS A 160 1.78 6.13 -23.70
N PHE A 161 1.45 6.60 -24.90
CA PHE A 161 0.13 7.13 -25.25
C PHE A 161 -0.74 6.11 -25.99
N ALA A 162 -0.36 4.83 -26.02
CA ALA A 162 -1.16 3.81 -26.69
C ALA A 162 -2.56 3.64 -26.08
N SER A 163 -2.76 4.09 -24.83
CA SER A 163 -4.06 4.16 -24.19
C SER A 163 -5.04 5.11 -24.88
N PHE A 164 -4.55 6.09 -25.65
CA PHE A 164 -5.39 7.03 -26.40
C PHE A 164 -5.96 6.40 -27.68
N GLY A 165 -5.55 5.18 -28.01
CA GLY A 165 -6.00 4.46 -29.20
C GLY A 165 -5.66 5.23 -30.47
N ASN A 166 -6.65 5.33 -31.37
CA ASN A 166 -6.55 6.04 -32.64
C ASN A 166 -7.03 7.50 -32.55
N GLY A 167 -7.26 8.03 -31.34
CA GLY A 167 -7.74 9.40 -31.14
C GLY A 167 -9.24 9.60 -31.45
N ILE A 168 -10.02 8.53 -31.64
CA ILE A 168 -11.46 8.59 -31.90
C ILE A 168 -12.21 8.04 -30.68
N THR A 169 -13.16 8.81 -30.16
CA THR A 169 -14.02 8.40 -29.04
C THR A 169 -15.19 7.55 -29.54
N VAL A 170 -15.83 6.80 -28.65
CA VAL A 170 -17.05 6.02 -28.95
C VAL A 170 -18.15 6.90 -29.55
N GLU A 171 -18.24 8.16 -29.13
CA GLU A 171 -19.19 9.16 -29.63
C GLU A 171 -18.85 9.65 -31.06
N GLY A 172 -17.63 9.40 -31.54
CA GLY A 172 -17.06 10.01 -32.75
C GLY A 172 -17.01 9.12 -34.01
N PHE A 173 -17.76 8.02 -34.07
CA PHE A 173 -17.64 6.82 -34.97
C PHE A 173 -16.83 5.68 -34.33
N THR A 174 -17.53 4.61 -33.96
CA THR A 174 -16.93 3.31 -33.63
C THR A 174 -16.57 2.53 -34.89
N PRO A 175 -15.30 2.12 -35.09
CA PRO A 175 -15.02 0.86 -35.78
C PRO A 175 -15.42 -0.31 -34.87
N ASP A 176 -15.74 -1.46 -35.46
CA ASP A 176 -16.25 -2.68 -34.78
C ASP A 176 -15.33 -3.30 -33.70
N SER A 177 -14.23 -2.64 -33.32
CA SER A 177 -13.31 -3.12 -32.30
C SER A 177 -12.66 -1.98 -31.51
N VAL A 178 -12.53 -2.17 -30.20
CA VAL A 178 -11.90 -1.22 -29.27
C VAL A 178 -10.44 -1.69 -29.01
N PRO A 179 -9.41 -0.93 -29.43
CA PRO A 179 -8.02 -1.43 -29.49
C PRO A 179 -7.38 -1.86 -28.16
N TRP A 180 -7.87 -1.36 -27.02
CA TRP A 180 -7.30 -1.63 -25.69
C TRP A 180 -8.03 -2.72 -24.89
N LEU A 181 -9.20 -3.18 -25.34
CA LEU A 181 -9.94 -4.28 -24.74
C LEU A 181 -9.62 -5.57 -25.50
N ARG A 182 -8.75 -6.40 -24.92
CA ARG A 182 -8.57 -7.79 -25.40
C ARG A 182 -9.50 -8.70 -24.59
N CYS A 183 -10.66 -9.02 -25.15
CA CYS A 183 -11.43 -10.17 -24.71
C CYS A 183 -10.72 -11.43 -25.24
N ASN A 184 -9.98 -12.11 -24.36
CA ASN A 184 -9.55 -13.48 -24.58
C ASN A 184 -10.49 -14.41 -23.84
#